data_AF-A0A7W0ZJ41-F1
#
_entry.id   AF-A0A7W0ZJ41-F1
#
_cell.length_a   1.000
_cell.length_b   1.000
_cell.length_c   1.000
_cell.angle_alpha   90.00
_cell.angle_beta   90.00
_cell.angle_gamma   90.00
#
_symmetry.space_group_name_H-M   'P 1'
#
loop_
_entity.id
_entity.type
_entity.pdbx_description
1 polymer ?
#
loop_
_entity_poly.entity_id
_entity_poly.type
_entity_poly.pdbx_seq_one_letter_code
_entity_poly.pdbx_strand_id
1 'polypeptide(L)'
;MLTIKKLITLTYLGFFLLCVRHYAVEPAAGAAAQNPSQESIEFFEKKIRPVLVAQCYMCHSAQTKKPQGGLLLDSREGMLRGGASGMPAIVPGDPEKSLLIRAIRHTDSKLQMPMGAQLPVEQIKDFEAWVR
;
A
#
# COMPACT_ATOMS: atom_id res chain seq x y z
N MET A 1 18.13 64.44 -32.67
CA MET A 1 17.61 63.56 -31.60
C MET A 1 18.42 62.27 -31.64
N LEU A 2 19.70 62.21 -31.25
CA LEU A 2 20.29 62.23 -29.91
C LEU A 2 19.56 61.37 -28.85
N THR A 3 20.33 60.39 -28.34
CA THR A 3 20.14 59.54 -27.13
C THR A 3 18.99 58.53 -27.22
N ILE A 4 19.15 57.21 -27.07
CA ILE A 4 19.77 56.44 -25.96
C ILE A 4 20.24 55.09 -26.56
N LYS A 5 21.54 54.89 -26.81
CA LYS A 5 22.48 54.16 -25.94
C LYS A 5 21.92 52.90 -25.26
N LYS A 6 22.47 51.77 -25.71
CA LYS A 6 23.13 50.71 -24.93
C LYS A 6 22.32 49.45 -24.60
N LEU A 7 23.07 48.35 -24.73
CA LEU A 7 22.75 46.96 -24.42
C LEU A 7 21.70 46.41 -25.39
N ILE A 8 22.03 45.57 -26.36
CA ILE A 8 22.55 44.23 -26.12
C ILE A 8 23.50 43.85 -27.29
N THR A 9 24.79 43.96 -26.99
CA THR A 9 25.93 43.13 -27.45
C THR A 9 25.46 41.78 -28.01
N LEU A 10 25.72 41.40 -29.26
CA LEU A 10 27.01 41.05 -29.84
C LEU A 10 27.87 40.14 -28.92
N THR A 11 27.72 38.82 -29.06
CA THR A 11 28.75 37.77 -28.90
C THR A 11 28.06 36.43 -29.14
N TYR A 12 28.10 35.87 -30.36
CA TYR A 12 29.16 34.95 -30.82
C TYR A 12 29.48 33.83 -29.81
N LEU A 13 29.26 32.60 -30.29
CA LEU A 13 30.04 31.38 -30.05
C LEU A 13 30.71 31.25 -28.67
N GLY A 14 30.21 30.31 -27.86
CA GLY A 14 31.05 29.68 -26.84
C GLY A 14 30.29 29.27 -25.58
N PHE A 15 29.77 28.05 -25.58
CA PHE A 15 29.96 27.08 -24.48
C PHE A 15 29.21 25.78 -24.83
N PHE A 16 29.74 25.07 -25.82
CA PHE A 16 29.61 23.61 -25.79
C PHE A 16 30.47 23.16 -24.60
N LEU A 17 29.93 22.25 -23.79
CA LEU A 17 30.55 21.57 -22.64
C LEU A 17 30.16 22.10 -21.24
N LEU A 18 29.68 21.13 -20.45
CA LEU A 18 29.66 21.08 -18.99
C LEU A 18 28.48 21.76 -18.29
N CYS A 19 27.35 21.05 -18.29
CA CYS A 19 26.72 20.63 -17.03
C CYS A 19 25.57 19.63 -17.32
N VAL A 20 25.87 18.51 -18.00
CA VAL A 20 25.10 17.29 -17.73
C VAL A 20 25.51 16.89 -16.32
N ARG A 21 24.83 17.47 -15.31
CA ARG A 21 24.84 16.93 -13.96
C ARG A 21 24.48 15.47 -14.13
N HIS A 22 25.46 14.60 -13.94
CA HIS A 22 25.21 13.19 -13.76
C HIS A 22 24.44 13.11 -12.45
N TYR A 23 23.11 13.18 -12.54
CA TYR A 23 22.26 12.69 -11.47
C TYR A 23 22.55 11.20 -11.45
N ALA A 24 23.47 10.79 -10.57
CA ALA A 24 23.52 9.42 -10.12
C ALA A 24 22.14 9.17 -9.49
N VAL A 25 21.24 8.60 -10.28
CA VAL A 25 20.04 7.97 -9.76
C VAL A 25 20.57 6.78 -8.97
N GLU A 26 20.78 6.97 -7.68
CA GLU A 26 20.98 5.85 -6.78
C GLU A 26 19.74 4.98 -6.92
N PRO A 27 19.88 3.69 -7.27
CA PRO A 27 18.75 2.80 -7.25
C PRO A 27 18.30 2.77 -5.79
N ALA A 28 17.13 3.36 -5.49
CA ALA A 28 16.47 3.16 -4.22
C ALA A 28 16.42 1.65 -4.04
N ALA A 29 17.19 1.14 -3.07
CA ALA A 29 17.31 -0.28 -2.79
C ALA A 29 15.89 -0.79 -2.57
N GLY A 30 15.33 -1.41 -3.60
CA GLY A 30 14.03 -2.01 -3.56
C GLY A 30 14.07 -3.01 -2.41
N ALA A 31 13.14 -2.88 -1.47
CA ALA A 31 12.89 -3.90 -0.48
C ALA A 31 12.70 -5.22 -1.23
N ALA A 32 13.76 -6.04 -1.26
CA ALA A 32 13.70 -7.34 -1.89
C ALA A 32 12.60 -8.10 -1.15
N ALA A 33 11.56 -8.51 -1.87
CA ALA A 33 10.51 -9.34 -1.31
C ALA A 33 11.17 -10.64 -0.85
N GLN A 34 11.44 -10.73 0.45
CA GLN A 34 11.92 -11.96 1.05
C GLN A 34 10.79 -12.97 1.01
N ASN A 35 11.12 -14.21 0.64
CA ASN A 35 10.16 -15.29 0.74
C ASN A 35 9.74 -15.45 2.22
N PRO A 36 8.44 -15.62 2.52
CA PRO A 36 7.98 -15.77 3.89
C PRO A 36 8.64 -16.99 4.55
N SER A 37 9.02 -16.85 5.83
CA SER A 37 9.55 -17.96 6.61
C SER A 37 8.47 -19.03 6.83
N GLN A 38 8.89 -20.28 7.09
CA GLN A 38 7.97 -21.37 7.42
C GLN A 38 7.06 -21.00 8.61
N GLU A 39 7.63 -20.37 9.63
CA GLU A 39 6.89 -19.90 10.81
C GLU A 39 5.82 -18.87 10.44
N SER A 40 6.14 -17.92 9.55
CA SER A 40 5.17 -16.91 9.10
C SER A 40 4.03 -17.52 8.26
N ILE A 41 4.34 -18.53 7.45
CA ILE A 41 3.34 -19.29 6.69
C ILE A 41 2.43 -20.03 7.66
N GLU A 42 2.99 -20.75 8.63
CA GLU A 42 2.20 -21.47 9.62
C GLU A 42 1.34 -20.55 10.48
N PHE A 43 1.86 -19.38 10.86
CA PHE A 43 1.09 -18.37 11.57
C PHE A 43 -0.11 -17.93 10.74
N PHE A 44 0.11 -17.58 9.46
CA PHE A 44 -0.97 -17.20 8.56
C PHE A 44 -2.01 -18.31 8.41
N GLU A 45 -1.59 -19.55 8.15
CA GLU A 45 -2.49 -20.68 7.93
C GLU A 45 -3.30 -21.05 9.19
N LYS A 46 -2.71 -20.94 10.38
CA LYS A 46 -3.36 -21.32 11.64
C LYS A 46 -4.19 -20.20 12.27
N LYS A 47 -3.78 -18.93 12.11
CA LYS A 47 -4.35 -17.78 12.82
C LYS A 47 -5.16 -16.86 11.93
N ILE A 48 -4.71 -16.62 10.70
CA ILE A 48 -5.28 -15.59 9.83
C ILE A 48 -6.28 -16.17 8.84
N ARG A 49 -5.88 -17.20 8.08
CA ARG A 49 -6.72 -17.80 7.04
C ARG A 49 -8.08 -18.28 7.58
N PRO A 50 -8.19 -18.94 8.75
CA PRO A 50 -9.49 -19.40 9.25
C PRO A 50 -10.46 -18.23 9.51
N VAL A 51 -9.96 -17.10 10.00
CA VAL A 51 -10.77 -15.90 10.25
C VAL A 51 -11.18 -15.26 8.92
N LEU A 52 -10.26 -15.13 7.96
CA LEU A 52 -10.57 -14.62 6.63
C LEU A 52 -11.67 -15.45 5.93
N VAL A 53 -11.56 -16.78 6.01
CA VAL A 53 -12.57 -17.69 5.44
C VAL A 53 -13.92 -17.51 6.12
N ALA A 54 -13.96 -17.47 7.45
CA ALA A 54 -15.21 -17.43 8.20
C ALA A 54 -15.89 -16.06 8.19
N GLN A 55 -15.12 -14.96 8.18
CA GLN A 55 -15.63 -13.62 8.45
C GLN A 55 -15.53 -12.66 7.25
N CYS A 56 -14.71 -12.98 6.23
CA CYS A 56 -14.39 -12.01 5.17
C CYS A 56 -14.78 -12.50 3.77
N TYR A 57 -14.49 -13.76 3.43
CA TYR A 57 -14.56 -14.23 2.05
C TYR A 57 -15.97 -14.26 1.45
N MET A 58 -17.01 -14.37 2.27
CA MET A 58 -18.40 -14.29 1.79
C MET A 58 -18.65 -13.01 0.96
N CYS A 59 -18.01 -11.90 1.34
CA CYS A 59 -18.20 -10.59 0.69
C CYS A 59 -16.96 -10.09 -0.06
N HIS A 60 -15.76 -10.54 0.29
CA HIS A 60 -14.49 -10.00 -0.21
C HIS A 60 -13.57 -11.08 -0.80
N SER A 61 -14.12 -11.97 -1.63
CA SER A 61 -13.32 -12.99 -2.35
C SER A 61 -13.63 -12.99 -3.84
N ALA A 62 -12.73 -13.59 -4.63
CA ALA A 62 -12.92 -13.75 -6.07
C ALA A 62 -14.08 -14.70 -6.40
N GLN A 63 -14.50 -15.53 -5.44
CA GLN A 63 -15.64 -16.44 -5.58
C GLN A 63 -16.99 -15.71 -5.40
N THR A 64 -16.99 -14.51 -4.82
CA THR A 64 -18.18 -13.69 -4.70
C THR A 64 -18.50 -13.04 -6.04
N LYS A 65 -19.73 -13.22 -6.56
CA LYS A 65 -20.17 -12.61 -7.83
C LYS A 65 -19.97 -11.09 -7.91
N LYS A 66 -20.08 -10.40 -6.77
CA LYS A 66 -19.88 -8.96 -6.61
C LYS A 66 -19.12 -8.67 -5.31
N PRO A 67 -17.78 -8.69 -5.32
CA PRO A 67 -16.99 -8.40 -4.13
C PRO A 67 -17.27 -6.98 -3.63
N GLN A 68 -17.56 -6.83 -2.34
CA GLN A 68 -17.89 -5.54 -1.74
C GLN A 68 -16.70 -4.59 -1.85
N GLY A 69 -16.96 -3.36 -2.33
CA GLY A 69 -15.92 -2.37 -2.60
C GLY A 69 -14.87 -2.83 -3.62
N GLY A 70 -15.12 -3.88 -4.42
CA GLY A 70 -14.12 -4.46 -5.32
C GLY A 70 -12.89 -5.04 -4.61
N LEU A 71 -12.96 -5.26 -3.30
CA LEU A 71 -11.86 -5.73 -2.48
C LEU A 71 -11.80 -7.27 -2.47
N LEU A 72 -10.60 -7.81 -2.69
CA LEU A 72 -10.30 -9.24 -2.63
C LEU A 72 -9.31 -9.50 -1.49
N LEU A 73 -9.74 -10.27 -0.49
CA LEU A 73 -8.95 -10.66 0.67
C LEU A 73 -8.44 -12.11 0.58
N ASP A 74 -8.79 -12.83 -0.49
CA ASP A 74 -8.39 -14.22 -0.75
C ASP A 74 -7.12 -14.36 -1.60
N SER A 75 -6.51 -13.23 -1.99
CA SER A 75 -5.24 -13.18 -2.71
C SER A 75 -4.33 -12.10 -2.15
N ARG A 76 -3.02 -12.34 -2.20
CA ARG A 76 -2.01 -11.38 -1.76
C ARG A 76 -2.07 -10.10 -2.61
N GLU A 77 -2.18 -10.26 -3.92
CA GLU A 77 -2.26 -9.17 -4.88
C GLU A 77 -3.51 -8.30 -4.63
N GLY A 78 -4.65 -8.94 -4.30
CA GLY A 78 -5.87 -8.25 -3.91
C GLY A 78 -5.71 -7.41 -2.65
N MET A 79 -5.08 -7.98 -1.62
CA MET A 79 -4.84 -7.28 -0.34
C MET A 79 -3.89 -6.09 -0.50
N LEU A 80 -2.84 -6.22 -1.31
CA LEU A 80 -1.87 -5.14 -1.56
C LEU A 80 -2.43 -4.03 -2.45
N ARG A 81 -3.29 -4.39 -3.42
CA ARG A 81 -3.95 -3.41 -4.29
C ARG A 81 -5.06 -2.64 -3.56
N GLY A 82 -5.82 -3.35 -2.72
CA GLY A 82 -7.05 -2.84 -2.14
C GLY A 82 -8.21 -2.81 -3.13
N GLY A 83 -9.28 -2.14 -2.72
CA GLY A 83 -10.51 -1.99 -3.49
C GLY A 83 -10.72 -0.58 -4.03
N ALA A 84 -11.99 -0.21 -4.23
CA ALA A 84 -12.42 1.08 -4.74
C ALA A 84 -12.05 2.28 -3.85
N SER A 85 -11.59 2.06 -2.62
CA SER A 85 -11.03 3.12 -1.75
C SER A 85 -9.71 3.68 -2.28
N GLY A 86 -9.03 2.98 -3.20
CA GLY A 86 -7.72 3.38 -3.72
C GLY A 86 -6.57 3.19 -2.72
N MET A 87 -6.83 2.62 -1.54
CA MET A 87 -5.83 2.33 -0.51
C MET A 87 -5.63 0.81 -0.38
N PRO A 88 -4.40 0.33 -0.13
CA PRO A 88 -4.15 -1.07 0.18
C PRO A 88 -4.99 -1.55 1.37
N ALA A 89 -5.49 -2.79 1.31
CA ALA A 89 -6.08 -3.40 2.48
C ALA A 89 -5.00 -3.73 3.52
N ILE A 90 -3.83 -4.16 3.05
CA ILE A 90 -2.65 -4.47 3.86
C ILE A 90 -1.44 -3.72 3.32
N VAL A 91 -0.73 -3.06 4.22
CA VAL A 91 0.61 -2.50 4.00
C VAL A 91 1.58 -3.34 4.83
N PRO A 92 2.39 -4.22 4.21
CA PRO A 92 3.35 -5.05 4.94
C PRO A 92 4.30 -4.20 5.79
N GLY A 93 4.52 -4.60 7.04
CA GLY A 93 5.29 -3.89 8.03
C GLY A 93 4.54 -2.76 8.76
N ASP A 94 3.33 -2.38 8.33
CA ASP A 94 2.63 -1.21 8.87
C ASP A 94 1.12 -1.46 9.09
N PRO A 95 0.75 -2.02 10.27
CA PRO A 95 -0.65 -2.22 10.63
C PRO A 95 -1.46 -0.91 10.68
N GLU A 96 -0.83 0.21 11.05
CA GLU A 96 -1.52 1.49 11.19
C GLU A 96 -1.90 2.10 9.83
N LYS A 97 -1.11 1.82 8.79
CA LYS A 97 -1.45 2.20 7.40
C LYS A 97 -2.33 1.17 6.68
N SER A 98 -2.63 0.04 7.31
CA SER A 98 -3.43 -1.03 6.70
C SER A 98 -4.93 -0.79 6.90
N LEU A 99 -5.69 -0.66 5.80
CA LEU A 99 -7.13 -0.40 5.87
C LEU A 99 -7.91 -1.54 6.54
N LEU A 100 -7.48 -2.80 6.36
CA LEU A 100 -8.10 -3.95 7.01
C LEU A 100 -8.02 -3.84 8.53
N ILE A 101 -6.85 -3.48 9.06
CA ILE A 101 -6.61 -3.33 10.50
C ILE A 101 -7.52 -2.24 11.08
N ARG A 102 -7.60 -1.08 10.41
CA ARG A 102 -8.54 -0.02 10.79
C ARG A 102 -9.99 -0.51 10.82
N ALA A 103 -10.40 -1.28 9.80
CA ALA A 103 -11.78 -1.76 9.68
C ALA A 103 -12.14 -2.78 10.77
N ILE A 104 -11.24 -3.70 11.14
CA ILE A 104 -11.51 -4.74 12.16
C ILE A 104 -11.42 -4.21 13.59
N ARG A 105 -10.72 -3.10 13.82
CA ARG A 105 -10.67 -2.41 15.11
C ARG A 105 -11.96 -1.66 15.47
N HIS A 106 -12.85 -1.45 14.50
CA HIS A 106 -14.13 -0.74 14.70
C HIS A 106 -14.00 0.67 15.33
N THR A 107 -12.82 1.28 15.27
CA THR A 107 -12.54 2.62 15.84
C THR A 107 -13.11 3.76 15.00
N ASP A 108 -13.50 3.47 13.76
CA ASP A 108 -14.14 4.42 12.83
C ASP A 108 -15.56 3.91 12.53
N SER A 109 -16.58 4.68 12.92
CA SER A 109 -17.98 4.28 12.73
C SER A 109 -18.41 4.20 11.26
N LYS A 110 -17.61 4.75 10.33
CA LYS A 110 -17.87 4.69 8.88
C LYS A 110 -17.13 3.53 8.21
N LEU A 111 -16.24 2.85 8.92
CA LEU A 111 -15.42 1.76 8.41
C LEU A 111 -15.33 0.64 9.45
N GLN A 112 -16.31 -0.26 9.42
CA GLN A 112 -16.39 -1.39 10.33
C GLN A 112 -16.56 -2.69 9.55
N MET A 113 -15.68 -3.65 9.80
CA MET A 113 -15.77 -5.00 9.26
C MET A 113 -15.35 -6.03 10.33
N PRO A 114 -15.89 -7.25 10.32
CA PRO A 114 -17.06 -7.66 9.55
C PRO A 114 -18.31 -6.88 9.97
N MET A 115 -19.36 -6.93 9.15
CA MET A 115 -20.64 -6.30 9.49
C MET A 115 -21.21 -6.94 10.76
N GLY A 116 -21.74 -6.11 11.67
CA GLY A 116 -22.28 -6.58 12.94
C GLY A 116 -21.22 -6.60 14.04
N ALA A 117 -20.88 -7.78 14.54
CA ALA A 117 -19.99 -7.91 15.69
C ALA A 117 -18.52 -7.71 15.29
N GLN A 118 -17.79 -7.00 16.15
CA GLN A 118 -16.34 -6.91 16.07
C GLN A 118 -15.70 -8.30 16.26
N LEU A 119 -14.56 -8.54 15.61
CA LEU A 119 -13.74 -9.72 15.89
C LEU A 119 -13.27 -9.72 17.36
N PRO A 120 -13.07 -10.90 17.97
CA PRO A 120 -12.42 -11.01 19.26
C PRO A 120 -11.08 -10.28 19.27
N VAL A 121 -10.76 -9.61 20.38
CA VAL A 121 -9.53 -8.81 20.53
C VAL A 121 -8.26 -9.61 20.18
N GLU A 122 -8.21 -10.90 20.53
CA GLU A 122 -7.07 -11.74 20.20
C GLU A 122 -6.91 -12.00 18.70
N GLN A 123 -8.00 -12.10 17.94
CA GLN A 123 -7.92 -12.20 16.47
C GLN A 123 -7.40 -10.89 15.87
N ILE A 124 -7.85 -9.74 16.38
CA ILE A 124 -7.34 -8.44 15.92
C ILE A 124 -5.83 -8.35 16.17
N LYS A 125 -5.35 -8.76 17.34
CA LYS A 125 -3.91 -8.84 17.64
C LYS A 125 -3.16 -9.78 16.71
N ASP A 126 -3.73 -10.95 16.39
CA ASP A 126 -3.12 -11.88 15.43
C ASP A 126 -2.97 -11.22 14.05
N PHE A 127 -3.99 -10.49 13.57
CA PHE A 127 -3.90 -9.72 12.33
C PHE A 127 -2.83 -8.63 12.39
N GLU A 128 -2.76 -7.87 13.49
CA GLU A 128 -1.72 -6.85 13.66
C GLU A 128 -0.31 -7.45 13.68
N ALA A 129 -0.13 -8.61 14.33
CA ALA A 129 1.14 -9.31 14.37
C ALA A 129 1.54 -9.85 12.99
N TRP A 130 0.60 -10.42 12.24
CA TRP A 130 0.85 -10.91 10.89
C TRP A 130 1.22 -9.81 9.89
N VAL A 131 0.66 -8.61 10.06
CA VAL A 131 0.94 -7.49 9.15
C VAL A 131 2.34 -6.89 9.37
N ARG A 132 2.90 -7.01 10.58
CA ARG A 132 4.25 -6.52 10.90
C ARG A 132 5.33 -7.37 10.21
#